data_AF-A0A7W6HCH8-F1
#
_entry.id   AF-A0A7W6HCH8-F1
#
_cell.length_a   1.000
_cell.length_b   1.000
_cell.length_c   1.000
_cell.angle_alpha   90.00
_cell.angle_beta   90.00
_cell.angle_gamma   90.00
#
_symmetry.space_group_name_H-M   'P 1'
#
loop_
_entity.id
_entity.type
_entity.pdbx_description
1 polymer ?
#
loop_
_entity_poly.entity_id
_entity_poly.type
_entity_poly.pdbx_seq_one_letter_code
_entity_poly.pdbx_strand_id
1 'polypeptide(L)'
;MSTVANIDMQTNLGSLIGRPDLSDEVIASALCERLRAEGRSDSDADDILTSARHSQSEAASLLRTIAVPAPSATLTMPTQQLTSARRRFSLGAGFAKLSLGR
;
A
#
# COMPACT_ATOMS: atom_id res chain seq x y z
N MET A 1 -22.76 30.32 8.49
CA MET A 1 -23.17 29.33 7.47
C MET A 1 -21.90 28.68 6.94
N SER A 2 -21.48 27.58 7.55
CA SER A 2 -20.30 26.82 7.09
C SER A 2 -20.61 26.22 5.75
N THR A 3 -19.80 26.56 4.76
CA THR A 3 -19.80 25.94 3.44
C THR A 3 -19.48 24.46 3.60
N VAL A 4 -20.54 23.64 3.59
CA VAL A 4 -20.45 22.21 3.31
C VAL A 4 -19.71 22.09 1.99
N ALA A 5 -18.48 21.63 2.05
CA ALA A 5 -17.73 21.29 0.85
C ALA A 5 -18.59 20.27 0.10
N ASN A 6 -19.06 20.70 -1.05
CA ASN A 6 -19.81 19.91 -2.01
C ASN A 6 -18.84 18.83 -2.54
N ILE A 7 -18.66 17.72 -1.79
CA ILE A 7 -17.88 16.54 -2.20
C ILE A 7 -18.77 15.72 -3.14
N ASP A 8 -19.21 16.35 -4.22
CA ASP A 8 -20.07 15.75 -5.25
C ASP A 8 -19.32 15.72 -6.60
N MET A 9 -18.02 15.41 -6.53
CA MET A 9 -17.13 15.35 -7.68
C MET A 9 -16.54 13.94 -7.76
N GLN A 10 -17.24 13.05 -8.46
CA GLN A 10 -16.68 11.83 -9.08
C GLN A 10 -15.55 11.17 -8.27
N THR A 11 -15.90 10.54 -7.16
CA THR A 11 -14.94 9.77 -6.35
C THR A 11 -14.45 8.57 -7.17
N ASN A 12 -13.34 8.75 -7.89
CA ASN A 12 -12.62 7.65 -8.56
C ASN A 12 -12.34 6.57 -7.51
N LEU A 13 -12.63 5.30 -7.84
CA LEU A 13 -12.46 4.16 -6.94
C LEU A 13 -11.02 4.05 -6.42
N GLY A 14 -10.05 4.51 -7.21
CA GLY A 14 -8.64 4.60 -6.87
C GLY A 14 -8.38 5.50 -5.66
N SER A 15 -9.16 6.56 -5.48
CA SER A 15 -9.06 7.42 -4.29
C SER A 15 -9.46 6.69 -3.00
N LEU A 16 -10.39 5.74 -3.06
CA LEU A 16 -10.85 4.95 -1.90
C LEU A 16 -9.75 4.02 -1.35
N ILE A 17 -8.82 3.61 -2.23
CA ILE A 17 -7.70 2.73 -1.92
C ILE A 17 -6.36 3.49 -1.79
N GLY A 18 -6.38 4.82 -1.82
CA GLY A 18 -5.16 5.65 -1.73
C GLY A 18 -4.29 5.64 -2.98
N ARG A 19 -4.84 5.22 -4.12
CA ARG A 19 -4.21 5.19 -5.46
C ARG A 19 -5.02 6.01 -6.47
N PRO A 20 -5.07 7.35 -6.35
CA PRO A 20 -5.83 8.20 -7.27
C PRO A 20 -5.27 8.20 -8.71
N ASP A 21 -4.08 7.64 -8.90
CA ASP A 21 -3.45 7.41 -10.20
C ASP A 21 -4.13 6.31 -11.03
N LEU A 22 -4.90 5.43 -10.39
CA LEU A 22 -5.58 4.33 -11.06
C LEU A 22 -6.93 4.76 -11.63
N SER A 23 -7.26 4.26 -12.82
CA SER A 23 -8.59 4.39 -13.41
C SER A 23 -9.56 3.35 -12.85
N ASP A 24 -10.84 3.72 -12.76
CA ASP A 24 -11.93 2.82 -12.33
C ASP A 24 -11.93 1.48 -13.08
N GLU A 25 -11.64 1.47 -14.39
CA GLU A 25 -11.60 0.26 -15.22
C GLU A 25 -10.54 -0.75 -14.76
N VAL A 26 -9.37 -0.27 -14.34
CA VAL A 26 -8.26 -1.11 -13.87
C VAL A 26 -8.59 -1.73 -12.51
N ILE A 27 -9.35 -1.00 -11.70
CA ILE A 27 -9.83 -1.47 -10.39
C ILE A 27 -10.93 -2.51 -10.57
N ALA A 28 -11.85 -2.29 -11.52
CA ALA A 28 -12.86 -3.26 -11.88
C ALA A 28 -12.24 -4.56 -12.40
N SER A 29 -11.26 -4.48 -13.30
CA SER A 29 -10.57 -5.68 -13.80
C SER A 29 -9.83 -6.44 -12.68
N ALA A 30 -9.13 -5.72 -11.79
CA ALA A 30 -8.44 -6.31 -10.65
C ALA A 30 -9.40 -6.98 -9.66
N LEU A 31 -10.58 -6.39 -9.45
CA LEU A 31 -11.62 -6.97 -8.61
C LEU A 31 -12.19 -8.25 -9.22
N CYS A 32 -12.50 -8.24 -10.52
CA CYS A 32 -12.98 -9.44 -11.23
C CYS A 32 -11.95 -10.58 -11.19
N GLU A 33 -10.66 -10.29 -11.41
CA GLU A 33 -9.61 -11.30 -11.31
C GLU A 33 -9.54 -11.94 -9.92
N ARG A 34 -9.67 -11.12 -8.88
CA ARG A 34 -9.73 -11.64 -7.50
C ARG A 34 -10.97 -12.48 -7.24
N LEU A 35 -12.15 -12.00 -7.64
CA LEU A 35 -13.41 -12.73 -7.45
C LEU A 35 -13.36 -14.09 -8.16
N ARG A 36 -12.80 -14.14 -9.38
CA ARG A 36 -12.57 -15.39 -10.10
C ARG A 36 -11.60 -16.31 -9.36
N ALA A 37 -10.53 -15.78 -8.75
CA ALA A 37 -9.63 -16.57 -7.92
C ALA A 37 -10.31 -17.14 -6.67
N GLU A 38 -11.30 -16.44 -6.12
CA GLU A 38 -12.14 -16.89 -5.01
C GLU A 38 -13.33 -17.78 -5.47
N GLY A 39 -13.50 -18.01 -6.78
CA GLY A 39 -14.60 -18.80 -7.35
C GLY A 39 -15.97 -18.09 -7.34
N ARG A 40 -15.97 -16.76 -7.19
CA ARG A 40 -17.18 -15.91 -7.20
C ARG A 40 -17.53 -15.41 -8.60
N SER A 41 -18.75 -14.91 -8.75
CA SER A 41 -19.27 -14.47 -10.04
C SER A 41 -18.84 -13.05 -10.37
N ASP A 42 -18.68 -12.75 -11.66
CA ASP A 42 -18.36 -11.40 -12.12
C ASP A 42 -19.50 -10.40 -11.81
N SER A 43 -20.75 -10.87 -11.67
CA SER A 43 -21.89 -10.02 -11.27
C SER A 43 -21.76 -9.47 -9.84
N ASP A 44 -21.07 -10.20 -8.95
CA ASP A 44 -20.79 -9.71 -7.60
C ASP A 44 -19.85 -8.48 -7.64
N ALA A 45 -19.04 -8.34 -8.68
CA ALA A 45 -18.09 -7.24 -8.82
C ALA A 45 -18.81 -5.90 -8.96
N ASP A 46 -19.81 -5.82 -9.84
CA ASP A 46 -20.56 -4.58 -10.10
C ASP A 46 -21.30 -4.10 -8.84
N ASP A 47 -21.91 -5.01 -8.09
CA ASP A 47 -22.58 -4.70 -6.83
C ASP A 47 -21.61 -4.18 -5.77
N ILE A 48 -20.41 -4.78 -5.67
CA ILE A 48 -19.34 -4.34 -4.76
C ILE A 48 -18.80 -2.96 -5.16
N LEU A 49 -18.58 -2.70 -6.45
CA LEU A 49 -18.11 -1.41 -6.95
C LEU A 49 -19.12 -0.30 -6.67
N THR A 50 -20.41 -0.58 -6.88
CA THR A 50 -21.51 0.36 -6.61
C THR A 50 -21.63 0.63 -5.10
N SER A 51 -21.55 -0.43 -4.29
CA SER A 51 -21.56 -0.34 -2.82
C SER A 51 -20.36 0.44 -2.26
N ALA A 52 -19.19 0.28 -2.87
CA ALA A 52 -17.99 1.02 -2.51
C ALA A 52 -18.11 2.52 -2.81
N ARG A 53 -18.75 2.89 -3.93
CA ARG A 53 -19.06 4.30 -4.24
C ARG A 53 -19.98 4.93 -3.20
N HIS A 54 -20.90 4.14 -2.63
CA HIS A 54 -21.74 4.55 -1.49
C HIS A 54 -21.03 4.48 -0.13
N SER A 55 -19.70 4.31 -0.09
CA SER A 55 -18.88 4.27 1.14
C SER A 55 -19.29 3.17 2.12
N GLN A 56 -19.79 2.04 1.64
CA GLN A 56 -20.01 0.88 2.50
C GLN A 56 -18.65 0.32 2.99
N SER A 57 -18.50 0.20 4.31
CA SER A 57 -17.23 -0.16 4.96
C SER A 57 -16.68 -1.51 4.49
N GLU A 58 -17.55 -2.49 4.25
CA GLU A 58 -17.18 -3.84 3.82
C GLU A 58 -16.64 -3.83 2.39
N ALA A 59 -17.35 -3.21 1.46
CA ALA A 59 -16.94 -3.07 0.06
C ALA A 59 -15.63 -2.29 -0.06
N ALA A 60 -15.47 -1.20 0.72
CA ALA A 60 -14.24 -0.43 0.76
C ALA A 60 -13.05 -1.23 1.33
N SER A 61 -13.29 -2.08 2.33
CA SER A 61 -12.26 -2.97 2.90
C SER A 61 -11.84 -4.04 1.91
N LEU A 62 -12.79 -4.60 1.15
CA LEU A 62 -12.51 -5.54 0.06
C LEU A 62 -11.65 -4.91 -1.03
N LEU A 63 -11.98 -3.69 -1.48
CA LEU A 63 -11.21 -3.00 -2.50
C LEU A 63 -9.76 -2.71 -2.07
N ARG A 64 -9.51 -2.46 -0.79
CA ARG A 64 -8.14 -2.22 -0.30
C ARG A 64 -7.22 -3.44 -0.39
N THR A 65 -7.77 -4.65 -0.51
CA THR A 65 -6.98 -5.88 -0.56
C THR A 65 -6.89 -6.48 -1.96
N ILE A 66 -7.39 -5.79 -3.00
CA ILE A 66 -7.22 -6.25 -4.39
C ILE A 66 -5.77 -6.02 -4.84
N ALA A 67 -5.26 -6.90 -5.70
CA ALA A 67 -3.96 -6.73 -6.31
C ALA A 67 -4.08 -5.66 -7.42
N VAL A 68 -3.47 -4.50 -7.20
CA VAL A 68 -3.40 -3.42 -8.19
C VAL A 68 -2.04 -3.38 -8.88
N PRO A 69 -1.97 -2.89 -10.14
CA PRO A 69 -0.70 -2.76 -10.84
C PRO A 69 0.28 -1.87 -10.10
N ALA A 70 1.56 -2.17 -10.30
CA ALA A 70 2.67 -1.46 -9.65
C ALA A 70 2.57 0.06 -9.94
N PRO A 71 2.86 0.91 -8.94
CA PRO A 71 2.85 2.35 -9.14
C PRO A 71 3.91 2.74 -10.19
N SER A 72 3.49 3.50 -11.20
CA SER A 72 4.40 4.06 -12.22
C SER A 72 5.05 5.37 -11.79
N ALA A 73 4.63 5.93 -10.66
CA ALA A 73 5.15 7.19 -10.14
C ALA A 73 6.66 7.08 -9.84
N THR A 74 7.44 8.01 -10.37
CA THR A 74 8.87 8.11 -10.08
C THR A 74 9.08 8.43 -8.61
N LEU A 75 9.71 7.53 -7.90
CA LEU A 75 9.98 7.69 -6.47
C LEU A 75 11.10 8.73 -6.30
N THR A 76 10.76 9.91 -5.78
CA THR A 76 11.75 10.95 -5.50
C THR A 76 12.54 10.55 -4.25
N MET A 77 13.73 9.99 -4.47
CA MET A 77 14.63 9.61 -3.39
C MET A 77 15.47 10.80 -2.94
N PRO A 78 15.40 11.23 -1.67
CA PRO A 78 16.32 12.24 -1.16
C PRO A 78 17.75 11.68 -1.19
N THR A 79 18.70 12.45 -1.68
CA THR A 79 20.11 12.03 -1.75
C THR A 79 20.71 12.02 -0.33
N GLN A 80 20.98 10.84 0.21
CA GLN A 80 21.70 10.70 1.48
C GLN A 80 23.22 10.81 1.23
N GLN A 81 23.85 11.83 1.78
CA GLN A 81 25.31 11.98 1.76
C GLN A 81 25.93 10.88 2.63
N LEU A 82 26.70 9.98 2.02
CA LEU A 82 27.43 8.94 2.73
C LEU A 82 28.62 9.57 3.46
N THR A 83 28.50 9.82 4.76
CA THR A 83 29.66 10.21 5.57
C THR A 83 30.55 8.98 5.74
N SER A 84 31.70 8.98 5.07
CA SER A 84 32.76 8.00 5.31
C SER A 84 33.50 8.34 6.61
N ALA A 85 32.79 8.50 7.72
CA ALA A 85 33.41 8.48 9.02
C ALA A 85 33.87 7.03 9.23
N ARG A 86 35.17 6.77 9.07
CA ARG A 86 35.83 5.51 9.40
C ARG A 86 35.59 5.23 10.89
N ARG A 87 34.44 4.65 11.23
CA ARG A 87 34.16 4.15 12.57
C ARG A 87 35.14 3.00 12.79
N ARG A 88 36.25 3.31 13.46
CA ARG A 88 37.09 2.28 14.07
C ARG A 88 36.22 1.65 15.15
N PHE A 89 35.51 0.58 14.80
CA PHE A 89 35.00 -0.35 15.80
C PHE A 89 36.23 -0.89 16.53
N SER A 90 36.58 -0.28 17.67
CA SER A 90 37.38 -0.98 18.65
C SER A 90 36.48 -2.07 19.22
N LEU A 91 36.66 -3.30 18.75
CA LEU A 91 36.30 -4.45 19.58
C LEU A 91 37.09 -4.28 20.88
N GLY A 92 36.41 -3.78 21.90
CA GLY A 92 36.96 -3.64 23.23
C GLY A 92 37.58 -4.96 23.66
N ALA A 93 38.80 -4.86 24.17
CA ALA A 93 39.55 -5.93 24.79
C ALA A 93 38.65 -6.76 25.73
N GLY A 94 38.27 -7.94 25.26
CA GLY A 94 37.31 -8.80 25.94
C GLY A 94 37.50 -10.26 25.57
N PHE A 95 38.75 -10.73 25.48
CA PHE A 95 39.05 -12.16 25.50
C PHE A 95 39.87 -12.47 26.74
N ALA A 96 39.22 -13.26 27.59
CA ALA A 96 39.62 -13.65 28.92
C ALA A 96 41.01 -14.29 28.95
N LYS A 97 41.81 -13.89 29.95
CA LYS A 97 42.96 -14.68 30.41
C LYS A 97 42.44 -16.01 30.95
N LEU A 98 42.65 -17.10 30.21
CA LEU A 98 42.65 -18.44 30.78
C LEU A 98 44.03 -18.69 31.39
N SER A 99 44.14 -18.60 32.71
CA SER A 99 45.32 -19.07 33.44
C SER A 99 45.33 -20.59 33.43
N LEU A 100 46.26 -21.19 32.70
CA LEU A 100 46.57 -22.61 32.77
C LEU A 100 47.49 -22.83 33.99
N GLY A 101 46.90 -23.33 35.08
CA GLY A 101 47.61 -23.83 36.24
C GLY A 101 48.33 -25.14 35.91
N ARG A 102 49.48 -25.33 36.57
CA ARG A 102 50.44 -26.43 36.46
C ARG A 102 49.84 -27.82 36.68
#